data_AF-A0ABD5TUD2-F1
#
_entry.id   AF-A0ABD5TUD2-F1
#
_cell.length_a   1.000
_cell.length_b   1.000
_cell.length_c   1.000
_cell.angle_alpha   90.00
_cell.angle_beta   90.00
_cell.angle_gamma   90.00
#
_symmetry.space_group_name_H-M   'P 1'
#
loop_
_entity.id
_entity.type
_entity.pdbx_description
1 polymer ?
#
loop_
_entity_poly.entity_id
_entity_poly.type
_entity_poly.pdbx_seq_one_letter_code
_entity_poly.pdbx_strand_id
1 'polypeptide(L)'
;MRASTPPSASAADPVETVVRRLSVPAGTELARSLLRGVGADAMERHGAFSAALGAVRAVSRRLDVDVPEVCAAAAELGIDPRDALAAERKLEAELSPPGDRDDVERLSSRITAYAVLLDALENGVSPDDLSASVDDTAEFDAAAVSDHLGRLKADKAMAQLGFRLYDIARDDDESDAE
;
A
#
# COMPACT_ATOMS: atom_id res chain seq x y z
N MET A 1 4.46 -30.32 -41.25
CA MET A 1 5.11 -30.07 -39.95
C MET A 1 4.80 -28.65 -39.54
N ARG A 2 3.76 -28.44 -38.73
CA ARG A 2 3.51 -27.12 -38.10
C ARG A 2 4.21 -27.15 -36.75
N ALA A 3 5.08 -26.19 -36.52
CA ALA A 3 5.77 -26.00 -35.24
C ALA A 3 4.72 -25.78 -34.15
N SER A 4 4.70 -26.68 -33.17
CA SER A 4 4.03 -26.44 -31.90
C SER A 4 4.87 -25.40 -31.16
N THR A 5 4.45 -24.14 -31.21
CA THR A 5 4.95 -23.12 -30.28
C THR A 5 4.56 -23.57 -28.87
N PRO A 6 5.50 -23.76 -27.93
CA PRO A 6 5.15 -24.07 -26.56
C PRO A 6 4.30 -22.92 -25.99
N PRO A 7 3.35 -23.18 -25.08
CA PRO A 7 2.68 -22.10 -24.37
C PRO A 7 3.77 -21.27 -23.69
N SER A 8 3.84 -19.99 -24.03
CA SER A 8 4.66 -19.03 -23.32
C SER A 8 4.25 -19.14 -21.86
N ALA A 9 5.12 -19.67 -21.01
CA ALA A 9 4.91 -19.64 -19.58
C ALA A 9 4.79 -18.15 -19.24
N SER A 10 3.57 -17.67 -19.00
CA SER A 10 3.35 -16.39 -18.34
C SER A 10 4.28 -16.43 -17.13
N ALA A 11 5.32 -15.60 -17.13
CA ALA A 11 6.25 -15.53 -16.03
C ALA A 11 5.38 -15.20 -14.81
N ALA A 12 5.19 -16.20 -13.93
CA ALA A 12 4.27 -16.07 -12.82
C ALA A 12 4.64 -14.81 -12.06
N ASP A 13 3.67 -13.93 -11.82
CA ASP A 13 3.90 -12.69 -11.09
C ASP A 13 4.57 -13.04 -9.74
N PRO A 14 5.82 -12.59 -9.52
CA PRO A 14 6.56 -12.88 -8.31
C PRO A 14 5.83 -12.36 -7.06
N VAL A 15 5.17 -11.21 -7.15
CA VAL A 15 4.46 -10.60 -6.02
C VAL A 15 3.25 -11.44 -5.65
N GLU A 16 2.39 -11.75 -6.62
CA GLU A 16 1.23 -12.64 -6.43
C GLU A 16 1.63 -13.98 -5.80
N THR A 17 2.75 -14.54 -6.27
CA THR A 17 3.24 -15.82 -5.76
C THR A 17 3.69 -15.72 -4.31
N VAL A 18 4.41 -14.65 -3.95
CA VAL A 18 4.85 -14.39 -2.57
C VAL A 18 3.65 -14.19 -1.65
N VAL A 19 2.74 -13.29 -2.03
CA VAL A 19 1.51 -12.98 -1.29
C VAL A 19 0.68 -14.23 -1.03
N ARG A 20 0.47 -15.04 -2.06
CA ARG A 20 -0.31 -16.28 -1.96
C ARG A 20 0.34 -17.30 -1.04
N ARG A 21 1.67 -17.48 -1.12
CA ARG A 21 2.38 -18.45 -0.27
C ARG A 21 2.46 -18.02 1.18
N LEU A 22 2.63 -16.73 1.43
CA LEU A 22 2.71 -16.19 2.80
C LEU A 22 1.35 -15.84 3.39
N SER A 23 0.27 -15.91 2.60
CA SER A 23 -1.09 -15.51 2.98
C SER A 23 -1.19 -14.05 3.45
N VAL A 24 -0.48 -13.14 2.77
CA VAL A 24 -0.45 -11.69 3.08
C VAL A 24 -1.01 -10.87 1.91
N PRO A 25 -2.33 -10.82 1.70
CA PRO A 25 -2.93 -10.13 0.54
C PRO A 25 -2.90 -8.61 0.64
N ALA A 26 -2.76 -8.04 1.83
CA ALA A 26 -2.76 -6.60 2.04
C ALA A 26 -1.53 -5.94 1.40
N GLY A 27 -1.76 -4.90 0.58
CA GLY A 27 -0.69 -4.16 -0.08
C GLY A 27 -0.11 -4.82 -1.35
N THR A 28 -0.78 -5.82 -1.92
CA THR A 28 -0.31 -6.53 -3.14
C THR A 28 -0.03 -5.58 -4.30
N GLU A 29 -0.99 -4.71 -4.65
CA GLU A 29 -0.78 -3.76 -5.76
C GLU A 29 0.35 -2.78 -5.44
N LEU A 30 0.39 -2.23 -4.22
CA LEU A 30 1.50 -1.35 -3.80
C LEU A 30 2.87 -2.03 -3.92
N ALA A 31 2.96 -3.32 -3.61
CA ALA A 31 4.20 -4.08 -3.77
C ALA A 31 4.57 -4.28 -5.25
N ARG A 32 3.57 -4.46 -6.13
CA ARG A 32 3.78 -4.49 -7.59
C ARG A 32 4.24 -3.13 -8.11
N SER A 33 3.55 -2.04 -7.76
CA SER A 33 3.92 -0.68 -8.15
C SER A 33 5.34 -0.37 -7.69
N LEU A 34 5.69 -0.73 -6.45
CA LEU A 34 7.05 -0.58 -5.92
C LEU A 34 8.09 -1.31 -6.77
N LEU A 35 7.85 -2.58 -7.13
CA LEU A 35 8.77 -3.32 -7.99
C LEU A 35 8.87 -2.76 -9.40
N ARG A 36 7.76 -2.33 -9.99
CA ARG A 36 7.73 -1.71 -11.32
C ARG A 36 8.50 -0.39 -11.31
N GLY A 37 8.26 0.45 -10.31
CA GLY A 37 8.83 1.79 -10.22
C GLY A 37 10.33 1.82 -9.90
N VAL A 38 10.80 0.99 -8.97
CA VAL A 38 12.20 1.04 -8.48
C VAL A 38 12.86 -0.33 -8.29
N GLY A 39 12.18 -1.43 -8.62
CA GLY A 39 12.64 -2.79 -8.31
C GLY A 39 13.58 -3.44 -9.33
N ALA A 40 13.79 -2.84 -10.51
CA ALA A 40 14.60 -3.43 -11.59
C ALA A 40 16.00 -3.87 -11.13
N ASP A 41 16.71 -3.00 -10.42
CA ASP A 41 18.08 -3.25 -9.95
C ASP A 41 18.12 -4.26 -8.78
N ALA A 42 17.05 -4.35 -7.99
CA ALA A 42 16.93 -5.40 -6.96
C ALA A 42 16.66 -6.78 -7.60
N MET A 43 15.80 -6.83 -8.62
CA MET A 43 15.50 -8.05 -9.38
C MET A 43 16.73 -8.58 -10.12
N GLU A 44 17.52 -7.71 -10.73
CA GLU A 44 18.76 -8.09 -11.43
C GLU A 44 19.79 -8.70 -10.48
N ARG A 45 19.99 -8.10 -9.30
CA ARG A 45 21.04 -8.52 -8.36
C ARG A 45 20.66 -9.68 -7.45
N HIS A 46 19.40 -9.76 -7.02
CA HIS A 46 18.97 -10.70 -5.97
C HIS A 46 17.91 -11.70 -6.45
N GLY A 47 17.42 -11.53 -7.69
CA GLY A 47 16.37 -12.36 -8.27
C GLY A 47 14.96 -11.85 -7.96
N ALA A 48 14.02 -12.21 -8.85
CA ALA A 48 12.66 -11.70 -8.84
C ALA A 48 11.88 -12.01 -7.54
N PHE A 49 12.01 -13.22 -6.99
CA PHE A 49 11.32 -13.60 -5.75
C PHE A 49 11.89 -12.94 -4.49
N SER A 50 13.22 -12.72 -4.43
CA SER A 50 13.86 -11.98 -3.34
C SER A 50 13.44 -10.52 -3.35
N ALA A 51 13.42 -9.89 -4.53
CA ALA A 51 12.90 -8.54 -4.70
C ALA A 51 11.41 -8.45 -4.33
N ALA A 52 10.59 -9.41 -4.75
CA ALA A 52 9.16 -9.44 -4.41
C ALA A 52 8.90 -9.64 -2.92
N LEU A 53 9.64 -10.52 -2.25
CA LEU A 53 9.56 -10.63 -0.79
C LEU A 53 9.98 -9.30 -0.12
N GLY A 54 11.05 -8.68 -0.58
CA GLY A 54 11.50 -7.38 -0.07
C GLY A 54 10.44 -6.29 -0.26
N ALA A 55 9.79 -6.23 -1.42
CA ALA A 55 8.72 -5.28 -1.71
C ALA A 55 7.50 -5.50 -0.81
N VAL A 56 7.03 -6.75 -0.68
CA VAL A 56 5.90 -7.10 0.19
C VAL A 56 6.20 -6.69 1.63
N ARG A 57 7.38 -7.03 2.16
CA ARG A 57 7.76 -6.67 3.53
C ARG A 57 7.86 -5.15 3.74
N ALA A 58 8.47 -4.42 2.81
CA ALA A 58 8.60 -2.97 2.90
C ALA A 58 7.23 -2.28 2.89
N VAL A 59 6.30 -2.73 2.04
CA VAL A 59 4.92 -2.24 1.99
C VAL A 59 4.15 -2.62 3.26
N SER A 60 4.19 -3.88 3.69
CA SER A 60 3.47 -4.33 4.88
C SER A 60 3.92 -3.58 6.14
N ARG A 61 5.23 -3.27 6.27
CA ARG A 61 5.73 -2.40 7.34
C ARG A 61 5.07 -1.02 7.36
N ARG A 62 4.83 -0.43 6.19
CA ARG A 62 4.18 0.89 6.06
C ARG A 62 2.68 0.85 6.32
N LEU A 63 2.06 -0.30 6.07
CA LEU A 63 0.65 -0.54 6.31
C LEU A 63 0.35 -1.06 7.73
N ASP A 64 1.37 -1.27 8.56
CA ASP A 64 1.26 -1.91 9.88
C ASP A 64 0.61 -3.32 9.78
N VAL A 65 0.99 -4.06 8.74
CA VAL A 65 0.54 -5.44 8.48
C VAL A 65 1.65 -6.41 8.87
N ASP A 66 1.31 -7.39 9.69
CA ASP A 66 2.23 -8.45 10.08
C ASP A 66 2.62 -9.34 8.89
N VAL A 67 3.92 -9.57 8.75
CA VAL A 67 4.50 -10.51 7.77
C VAL A 67 5.40 -11.47 8.52
N PRO A 68 5.42 -12.77 8.14
CA PRO A 68 6.36 -13.72 8.74
C PRO A 68 7.80 -13.21 8.75
N GLU A 69 8.59 -13.63 9.75
CA GLU A 69 10.01 -13.29 9.81
C GLU A 69 10.75 -13.66 8.52
N VAL A 70 11.77 -12.88 8.14
CA VAL A 70 12.44 -13.00 6.84
C VAL A 70 12.98 -14.41 6.58
N CYS A 71 13.51 -15.08 7.60
CA CYS A 71 14.01 -16.45 7.48
C CYS A 71 12.89 -17.46 7.21
N ALA A 72 11.75 -17.33 7.88
CA ALA A 72 10.60 -18.20 7.68
C ALA A 72 9.97 -17.98 6.30
N ALA A 73 9.80 -16.72 5.91
CA ALA A 73 9.29 -16.36 4.59
C ALA A 73 10.22 -16.84 3.45
N ALA A 74 11.53 -16.66 3.60
CA ALA A 74 12.51 -17.11 2.62
C ALA A 74 12.52 -18.65 2.47
N ALA A 75 12.38 -19.38 3.58
CA ALA A 75 12.29 -20.84 3.56
C ALA A 75 11.05 -21.32 2.80
N GLU A 76 9.88 -20.72 3.02
CA GLU A 76 8.63 -21.03 2.30
C GLU A 76 8.72 -20.75 0.79
N LEU A 77 9.51 -19.74 0.42
CA LEU A 77 9.72 -19.36 -0.98
C LEU A 77 10.85 -20.14 -1.65
N GLY A 78 11.72 -20.81 -0.88
CA GLY A 78 12.91 -21.50 -1.38
C GLY A 78 13.98 -20.53 -1.88
N ILE A 79 14.14 -19.37 -1.23
CA ILE A 79 15.12 -18.33 -1.59
C ILE A 79 16.14 -18.10 -0.45
N ASP A 80 17.26 -17.44 -0.75
CA ASP A 80 18.23 -17.04 0.29
C ASP A 80 17.68 -15.86 1.12
N PRO A 81 17.53 -15.98 2.45
CA PRO A 81 17.08 -14.87 3.30
C PRO A 81 18.00 -13.64 3.25
N ARG A 82 19.29 -13.81 2.93
CA ARG A 82 20.23 -12.70 2.77
C ARG A 82 19.93 -11.88 1.53
N ASP A 83 19.59 -12.54 0.42
CA ASP A 83 19.19 -11.86 -0.81
C ASP A 83 17.85 -11.15 -0.65
N ALA A 84 16.90 -11.78 0.02
CA ALA A 84 15.62 -11.13 0.36
C ALA A 84 15.82 -9.87 1.21
N LEU A 85 16.65 -9.94 2.26
CA LEU A 85 16.93 -8.80 3.13
C LEU A 85 17.74 -7.70 2.42
N ALA A 86 18.68 -8.08 1.55
CA ALA A 86 19.44 -7.13 0.74
C ALA A 86 18.54 -6.40 -0.26
N ALA A 87 17.64 -7.13 -0.93
CA ALA A 87 16.65 -6.55 -1.83
C ALA A 87 15.67 -5.62 -1.10
N GLU A 88 15.17 -6.02 0.07
CA GLU A 88 14.33 -5.21 0.95
C GLU A 88 15.00 -3.87 1.30
N ARG A 89 16.23 -3.92 1.83
CA ARG A 89 16.99 -2.71 2.18
C ARG A 89 17.24 -1.81 0.98
N LYS A 90 17.50 -2.41 -0.19
CA LYS A 90 17.73 -1.67 -1.42
C LYS A 90 16.46 -0.95 -1.88
N LEU A 91 15.31 -1.62 -1.86
CA LEU A 91 14.03 -1.00 -2.17
C LEU A 91 13.72 0.12 -1.17
N GLU A 92 13.91 -0.12 0.13
CA GLU A 92 13.67 0.90 1.15
C GLU A 92 14.55 2.14 1.00
N ALA A 93 15.80 1.98 0.54
CA ALA A 93 16.71 3.10 0.32
C ALA A 93 16.24 4.05 -0.82
N GLU A 94 15.43 3.56 -1.76
CA GLU A 94 14.85 4.37 -2.84
C GLU A 94 13.59 5.13 -2.38
N LEU A 95 13.08 4.83 -1.19
CA LEU A 95 11.84 5.39 -0.71
C LEU A 95 12.08 6.50 0.30
N SER A 96 11.24 7.53 0.26
CA SER A 96 11.15 8.49 1.36
C SER A 96 10.72 7.78 2.64
N PRO A 97 11.16 8.26 3.83
CA PRO A 97 10.62 7.78 5.08
C PRO A 97 9.11 8.02 5.15
N PRO A 98 8.37 7.20 5.92
CA PRO A 98 6.99 7.53 6.27
C PRO A 98 6.96 8.81 7.12
N GLY A 99 5.79 9.43 7.22
CA GLY A 99 5.51 10.50 8.18
C GLY A 99 5.57 10.00 9.63
N ASP A 100 5.44 10.93 10.56
CA ASP A 100 5.42 10.60 12.00
C ASP A 100 4.21 9.72 12.33
N ARG A 101 4.42 8.78 13.26
CA ARG A 101 3.37 7.91 13.78
C ARG A 101 2.24 8.73 14.40
N ASP A 102 2.57 9.80 15.12
CA ASP A 102 1.59 10.68 15.78
C ASP A 102 0.67 11.34 14.73
N ASP A 103 1.21 11.70 13.56
CA ASP A 103 0.43 12.24 12.45
C ASP A 103 -0.51 11.20 11.83
N VAL A 104 -0.04 9.97 11.64
CA VAL A 104 -0.88 8.86 11.14
C VAL A 104 -2.01 8.53 12.12
N GLU A 105 -1.73 8.53 13.43
CA GLU A 105 -2.72 8.28 14.49
C GLU A 105 -3.74 9.42 14.58
N ARG A 106 -3.27 10.68 14.49
CA ARG A 106 -4.11 11.87 14.43
C ARG A 106 -5.05 11.84 13.21
N LEU A 107 -4.51 11.52 12.03
CA LEU A 107 -5.32 11.39 10.81
C LEU A 107 -6.32 10.24 10.92
N SER A 108 -5.93 9.09 11.49
CA SER A 108 -6.84 7.95 11.70
C SER A 108 -8.00 8.30 12.64
N SER A 109 -7.71 9.04 13.71
CA SER A 109 -8.73 9.52 14.65
C SER A 109 -9.72 10.48 13.96
N ARG A 110 -9.20 11.41 13.14
CA ARG A 110 -10.03 12.33 12.35
C ARG A 110 -10.89 11.58 11.33
N ILE A 111 -10.32 10.66 10.55
CA ILE A 111 -11.05 9.85 9.57
C ILE A 111 -12.20 9.09 10.25
N THR A 112 -11.96 8.50 11.42
CA THR A 112 -13.01 7.81 12.18
C THR A 112 -14.13 8.75 12.58
N ALA A 113 -13.80 9.93 13.12
CA ALA A 113 -14.79 10.93 13.50
C ALA A 113 -15.64 11.41 12.30
N TYR A 114 -15.00 11.72 11.17
CA TYR A 114 -15.70 12.16 9.96
C TYR A 114 -16.51 11.04 9.30
N ALA A 115 -16.08 9.78 9.39
CA ALA A 115 -16.85 8.64 8.89
C ALA A 115 -18.14 8.42 9.69
N VAL A 116 -18.07 8.53 11.02
CA VAL A 116 -19.26 8.48 11.89
C VAL A 116 -20.21 9.65 11.60
N LEU A 117 -19.65 10.84 11.36
CA LEU A 117 -20.45 12.02 11.02
C LEU A 117 -21.12 11.87 9.65
N LEU A 118 -20.41 11.34 8.64
CA LEU A 118 -20.98 11.04 7.34
C LEU A 118 -22.14 10.04 7.44
N ASP A 119 -21.95 8.94 8.16
CA ASP A 119 -22.99 7.94 8.39
C ASP A 119 -24.23 8.55 9.06
N ALA A 120 -24.06 9.40 10.07
CA ALA A 120 -25.18 10.07 10.72
C ALA A 120 -25.96 10.99 9.76
N LEU A 121 -25.25 11.77 8.93
CA LEU A 121 -25.87 12.64 7.93
C LEU A 121 -26.59 11.84 6.83
N GLU A 122 -25.98 10.75 6.35
CA GLU A 122 -26.59 9.85 5.36
C GLU A 122 -27.85 9.15 5.91
N ASN A 123 -27.90 8.92 7.23
CA ASN A 123 -29.07 8.37 7.92
C ASN A 123 -30.09 9.44 8.39
N GLY A 124 -29.92 10.69 7.97
CA GLY A 124 -30.91 11.76 8.17
C GLY A 124 -30.88 12.43 9.54
N VAL A 125 -29.79 12.28 10.30
CA VAL A 125 -29.55 13.10 11.50
C VAL A 125 -29.26 14.53 11.05
N SER A 126 -29.91 15.51 11.68
CA SER A 126 -29.68 16.91 11.32
C SER A 126 -28.29 17.37 11.80
N PRO A 127 -27.59 18.23 11.04
CA PRO A 127 -26.33 18.82 11.47
C PRO A 127 -26.43 19.54 12.81
N ASP A 128 -27.58 20.15 13.11
CA ASP A 128 -27.83 20.89 14.35
C ASP A 128 -27.91 19.96 15.59
N ASP A 129 -28.30 18.70 15.39
CA ASP A 129 -28.33 17.68 16.45
C ASP A 129 -26.97 17.01 16.66
N LEU A 130 -26.07 17.12 15.68
CA LEU A 130 -24.69 16.67 15.77
C LEU A 130 -23.89 17.72 16.56
N SER A 131 -23.86 17.55 17.88
CA SER A 131 -23.00 18.32 18.81
C SER A 131 -21.51 17.98 18.65
N ALA A 132 -21.04 17.86 17.41
CA ALA A 132 -19.68 17.48 17.08
C ALA A 132 -18.82 18.74 16.98
N SER A 133 -17.84 18.84 17.87
CA SER A 133 -16.77 19.84 17.89
C SER A 133 -15.78 19.62 16.73
N VAL A 134 -16.26 19.70 15.49
CA VAL A 134 -15.44 19.59 14.29
C VAL A 134 -15.37 20.98 13.69
N ASP A 135 -14.15 21.50 13.51
CA ASP A 135 -13.81 22.90 13.22
C ASP A 135 -14.88 23.75 12.48
N ASP A 136 -15.05 24.97 13.00
CA ASP A 136 -16.14 25.95 12.89
C ASP A 136 -16.38 26.59 11.49
N THR A 137 -16.11 25.91 10.37
CA THR A 137 -16.02 26.60 9.05
C THR A 137 -16.58 25.91 7.80
N ALA A 138 -17.30 24.79 7.88
CA ALA A 138 -17.91 24.18 6.69
C ALA A 138 -19.44 24.09 6.79
N GLU A 139 -20.13 24.39 5.70
CA GLU A 139 -21.53 24.04 5.48
C GLU A 139 -21.63 22.50 5.55
N PHE A 140 -22.23 21.98 6.62
CA PHE A 140 -22.24 20.55 6.96
C PHE A 140 -23.31 19.80 6.15
N ASP A 141 -23.02 19.52 4.88
CA ASP A 141 -23.77 18.51 4.11
C ASP A 141 -22.94 17.23 3.89
N ALA A 142 -23.62 16.14 3.57
CA ALA A 142 -22.98 14.83 3.39
C ALA A 142 -21.94 14.84 2.26
N ALA A 143 -22.12 15.64 1.21
CA ALA A 143 -21.19 15.70 0.08
C ALA A 143 -19.88 16.37 0.49
N ALA A 144 -19.94 17.51 1.18
CA ALA A 144 -18.76 18.22 1.69
C ALA A 144 -17.97 17.36 2.68
N VAL A 145 -18.67 16.62 3.56
CA VAL A 145 -18.05 15.69 4.51
C VAL A 145 -17.38 14.52 3.79
N SER A 146 -18.04 13.94 2.79
CA SER A 146 -17.47 12.87 1.96
C SER A 146 -16.20 13.32 1.25
N ASP A 147 -16.21 14.50 0.63
CA ASP A 147 -15.03 15.09 -0.03
C ASP A 147 -13.88 15.33 0.95
N HIS A 148 -14.18 15.87 2.13
CA HIS A 148 -13.17 16.08 3.17
C HIS A 148 -12.58 14.76 3.67
N LEU A 149 -13.43 13.75 3.87
CA LEU A 149 -13.02 12.40 4.26
C LEU A 149 -12.09 11.77 3.19
N GLY A 150 -12.38 12.00 1.90
CA GLY A 150 -11.51 11.62 0.79
C GLY A 150 -10.11 12.24 0.91
N ARG A 151 -10.04 13.55 1.15
CA ARG A 151 -8.74 14.26 1.35
C ARG A 151 -7.98 13.74 2.56
N LEU A 152 -8.66 13.53 3.70
CA LEU A 152 -8.02 12.98 4.91
C LEU A 152 -7.46 11.57 4.68
N LYS A 153 -8.19 10.72 3.92
CA LYS A 153 -7.71 9.39 3.56
C LYS A 153 -6.46 9.45 2.67
N ALA A 154 -6.42 10.38 1.72
CA ALA A 154 -5.25 10.61 0.87
C ALA A 154 -4.05 11.12 1.69
N ASP A 155 -4.26 12.09 2.58
CA ASP A 155 -3.22 12.61 3.48
C ASP A 155 -2.67 11.51 4.39
N LYS A 156 -3.54 10.65 4.93
CA LYS A 156 -3.13 9.49 5.72
C LYS A 156 -2.31 8.51 4.88
N ALA A 157 -2.76 8.19 3.66
CA ALA A 157 -2.03 7.29 2.77
C ALA A 157 -0.64 7.86 2.45
N MET A 158 -0.54 9.15 2.16
CA MET A 158 0.75 9.83 1.93
C MET A 158 1.65 9.78 3.18
N ALA A 159 1.10 10.00 4.38
CA ALA A 159 1.85 9.91 5.62
C ALA A 159 2.32 8.47 5.90
N GLN A 160 1.46 7.46 5.72
CA GLN A 160 1.80 6.06 5.98
C GLN A 160 2.82 5.52 4.97
N LEU A 161 2.62 5.82 3.69
CA LEU A 161 3.47 5.33 2.62
C LEU A 161 4.74 6.17 2.47
N GLY A 162 4.75 7.43 2.90
CA GLY A 162 5.76 8.39 2.49
C GLY A 162 5.57 8.81 1.02
N PHE A 163 6.00 10.04 0.71
CA PHE A 163 5.80 10.68 -0.60
C PHE A 163 6.21 9.80 -1.79
N ARG A 164 7.39 9.14 -1.74
CA ARG A 164 7.88 8.42 -2.92
C ARG A 164 7.07 7.17 -3.26
N LEU A 165 6.63 6.42 -2.26
CA LEU A 165 5.80 5.22 -2.51
C LEU A 165 4.36 5.62 -2.87
N TYR A 166 3.86 6.72 -2.30
CA TYR A 166 2.58 7.29 -2.66
C TYR A 166 2.54 7.70 -4.14
N ASP A 167 3.56 8.41 -4.62
CA ASP A 167 3.68 8.81 -6.03
C ASP A 167 3.78 7.59 -6.96
N ILE A 168 4.62 6.60 -6.61
CA ILE A 168 4.76 5.37 -7.41
C ILE A 168 3.41 4.65 -7.57
N ALA A 169 2.63 4.56 -6.48
CA ALA A 169 1.32 3.93 -6.53
C ALA A 169 0.31 4.72 -7.38
N ARG A 170 0.35 6.06 -7.26
CA ARG A 170 -0.54 6.95 -8.01
C ARG A 170 -0.25 6.95 -9.51
N ASP A 171 1.01 7.01 -9.91
CA ASP A 171 1.43 7.01 -11.32
C ASP A 171 1.05 5.69 -12.02
N ASP A 172 1.07 4.59 -11.26
CA ASP A 172 0.76 3.25 -11.74
C ASP A 172 -0.75 3.07 -11.96
N ASP A 173 -1.60 3.58 -11.05
CA ASP A 173 -3.06 3.63 -11.23
C ASP A 173 -3.47 4.46 -12.46
N GLU A 174 -2.75 5.55 -12.76
CA GLU A 174 -3.00 6.38 -13.94
C GLU A 174 -2.58 5.67 -15.24
N SER A 175 -1.57 4.80 -15.21
CA SER A 175 -1.09 4.05 -16.39
C SER A 175 -2.01 2.91 -16.83
N ASP A 176 -2.84 2.37 -15.93
CA ASP A 176 -3.85 1.35 -16.24
C ASP A 176 -5.18 1.95 -16.76
N ALA A 177 -5.31 3.28 -16.76
CA ALA A 177 -6.52 4.00 -17.20
C ALA A 177 -6.48 4.51 -18.66
N GLU A 178 -5.34 4.35 -19.36
CA GLU A 178 -5.15 4.67 -20.79
C GLU A 178 -5.34 3.45 -21.72
#